data_AF-A0A522M6C1-F1
#
_entry.id   AF-A0A522M6C1-F1
#
_cell.length_a   1.000
_cell.length_b   1.000
_cell.length_c   1.000
_cell.angle_alpha   90.00
_cell.angle_beta   90.00
_cell.angle_gamma   90.00
#
_symmetry.space_group_name_H-M   'P 1'
#
loop_
_entity.id
_entity.type
_entity.pdbx_description
1 polymer ?
#
loop_
_entity_poly.entity_id
_entity_poly.type
_entity_poly.pdbx_seq_one_letter_code
_entity_poly.pdbx_strand_id
1 'polypeptide(L)'
;MYWQEETKRDARPVVPDDVVDLAFNISCRCLPVDHAWALYTALRPLLPWLESEEGAGVHPIHVADSGNGWMRPDRPDDLLYLSRRTKLMLRVPQGRVTEAERLSGQVLDVGGNRLAVEKAAVRPLSTHPALFSRYLVTDDALDEADFLSAMHAQLTAMGVRPKKMVCGIARTLATPDKTLHTRSLMIADLTPTESVRLQQRGLGRLHHLGCGLFIPHKDIQEVRQVLD
;
A
#
# COMPACT_ATOMS: atom_id res chain seq x y z
N MET A 1 37.20 5.62 38.44
CA MET A 1 35.99 6.09 37.73
C MET A 1 35.64 5.06 36.68
N TYR A 2 34.40 4.58 36.70
CA TYR A 2 33.89 3.57 35.78
C TYR A 2 33.27 4.31 34.59
N TRP A 3 34.01 4.42 33.49
CA TRP A 3 33.51 4.97 32.23
C TRP A 3 33.13 3.80 31.33
N GLN A 4 31.82 3.60 31.12
CA GLN A 4 31.32 2.82 29.99
C GLN A 4 31.00 3.79 28.87
N GLU A 5 31.79 3.75 27.80
CA GLU A 5 31.40 4.37 26.54
C GLU A 5 30.18 3.61 26.01
N GLU A 6 29.05 4.31 25.88
CA GLU A 6 27.91 3.81 25.13
C GLU A 6 28.37 3.54 23.70
N THR A 7 28.63 2.27 23.40
CA THR A 7 28.80 1.82 22.03
C THR A 7 27.41 1.86 21.38
N LYS A 8 26.96 3.04 20.96
CA LYS A 8 25.92 3.18 19.94
C LYS A 8 26.48 2.61 18.64
N ARG A 9 26.51 1.28 18.56
CA ARG A 9 26.45 0.61 17.27
C ARG A 9 25.06 0.91 16.76
N ASP A 10 24.97 1.80 15.78
CA ASP A 10 23.83 1.95 14.87
C ASP A 10 23.57 0.60 14.16
N ALA A 11 23.10 -0.39 14.91
CA ALA A 11 22.58 -1.61 14.35
C ALA A 11 21.30 -1.21 13.63
N ARG A 12 21.38 -1.06 12.31
CA ARG A 12 20.19 -0.90 11.47
C ARG A 12 19.19 -1.98 11.92
N PRO A 13 17.96 -1.60 12.31
CA PRO A 13 16.98 -2.58 12.75
C PRO A 13 16.78 -3.60 11.63
N VAL A 14 16.98 -4.88 11.96
CA VAL A 14 16.74 -5.99 11.04
C VAL A 14 15.24 -6.03 10.77
N VAL A 15 14.87 -5.91 9.50
CA VAL A 15 13.47 -6.04 9.08
C VAL A 15 13.14 -7.53 9.02
N PRO A 16 12.15 -8.02 9.80
CA PRO A 16 11.66 -9.38 9.67
C PRO A 16 11.19 -9.66 8.24
N ASP A 17 11.44 -10.87 7.76
CA ASP A 17 11.01 -11.34 6.44
C ASP A 17 9.67 -12.09 6.49
N ASP A 18 8.97 -12.10 7.63
CA ASP A 18 7.67 -12.78 7.80
C ASP A 18 6.62 -12.39 6.75
N VAL A 19 6.69 -11.14 6.29
CA VAL A 19 5.85 -10.58 5.21
C VAL A 19 6.75 -9.72 4.33
N VAL A 20 6.58 -9.85 3.03
CA VAL A 20 7.39 -9.16 2.02
C VAL A 20 6.50 -8.58 0.92
N ASP A 21 7.04 -7.62 0.17
CA ASP A 21 6.42 -7.14 -1.06
C ASP A 21 7.08 -7.85 -2.27
N LEU A 22 6.28 -8.54 -3.08
CA LEU A 22 6.68 -9.07 -4.38
C LEU A 22 6.42 -8.05 -5.47
N ALA A 23 7.48 -7.51 -6.05
CA ALA A 23 7.39 -6.53 -7.13
C ALA A 23 7.63 -7.21 -8.49
N PHE A 24 6.56 -7.42 -9.24
CA PHE A 24 6.60 -8.00 -10.58
C PHE A 24 6.85 -6.92 -11.63
N ASN A 25 7.78 -7.19 -12.54
CA ASN A 25 7.81 -6.50 -13.82
C ASN A 25 6.48 -6.76 -14.56
N ILE A 26 5.99 -5.77 -15.30
CA ILE A 26 4.77 -5.92 -16.09
C ILE A 26 4.94 -5.31 -17.47
N SER A 27 4.28 -5.92 -18.45
CA SER A 27 4.08 -5.36 -19.78
C SER A 27 2.58 -5.15 -19.99
N CYS A 28 2.18 -3.89 -19.87
CA CYS A 28 0.79 -3.45 -19.94
C CYS A 28 0.76 -2.01 -20.46
N ARG A 29 -0.08 -1.73 -21.46
CA ARG A 29 -0.16 -0.39 -22.06
C ARG A 29 -0.89 0.57 -21.14
N CYS A 30 -2.04 0.14 -20.63
CA CYS A 30 -2.94 0.96 -19.84
C CYS A 30 -3.89 0.11 -19.01
N LEU A 31 -4.50 0.73 -18.00
CA LEU A 31 -5.55 0.16 -17.17
C LEU A 31 -6.61 1.22 -16.89
N PRO A 32 -7.87 0.84 -16.59
CA PRO A 32 -8.85 1.78 -16.06
C PRO A 32 -8.33 2.51 -14.80
N VAL A 33 -8.80 3.74 -14.55
CA VAL A 33 -8.47 4.48 -13.32
C VAL A 33 -8.86 3.67 -12.09
N ASP A 34 -10.05 3.10 -12.11
CA ASP A 34 -10.57 2.21 -11.07
C ASP A 34 -10.52 0.74 -11.53
N HIS A 35 -9.32 0.17 -11.51
CA HIS A 35 -9.07 -1.21 -11.92
C HIS A 35 -8.93 -2.17 -10.73
N ALA A 36 -9.13 -1.73 -9.49
CA ALA A 36 -8.81 -2.53 -8.30
C ALA A 36 -9.60 -3.85 -8.27
N TRP A 37 -10.92 -3.78 -8.51
CA TRP A 37 -11.76 -4.97 -8.59
C TRP A 37 -11.39 -5.88 -9.77
N ALA A 38 -11.17 -5.30 -10.95
CA ALA A 38 -10.79 -6.05 -12.15
C ALA A 38 -9.45 -6.78 -11.96
N LEU A 39 -8.48 -6.12 -11.32
CA LEU A 39 -7.17 -6.69 -11.02
C LEU A 39 -7.29 -7.84 -10.03
N TYR A 40 -8.03 -7.66 -8.94
CA TYR A 40 -8.28 -8.74 -7.98
C TYR A 40 -8.96 -9.94 -8.65
N THR A 41 -9.99 -9.69 -9.46
CA THR A 41 -10.74 -10.74 -10.16
C THR A 41 -9.84 -11.53 -11.10
N ALA A 42 -8.89 -10.87 -11.79
CA ALA A 42 -7.92 -11.55 -12.65
C ALA A 42 -6.89 -12.36 -11.88
N LEU A 43 -6.54 -11.94 -10.66
CA LEU A 43 -5.57 -12.62 -9.78
C LEU A 43 -6.19 -13.82 -9.04
N ARG A 44 -7.47 -13.73 -8.64
CA ARG A 44 -8.15 -14.71 -7.78
C ARG A 44 -8.06 -16.17 -8.29
N PRO A 45 -8.23 -16.48 -9.59
CA PRO A 45 -8.10 -17.86 -10.08
C PRO A 45 -6.69 -18.43 -9.92
N LEU A 46 -5.66 -17.57 -9.94
CA LEU A 46 -4.25 -17.95 -9.83
C LEU A 46 -3.80 -18.00 -8.36
N LEU A 47 -4.38 -17.14 -7.51
CA LEU A 47 -4.07 -17.00 -6.09
C LEU A 47 -5.37 -17.05 -5.26
N PRO A 48 -6.03 -18.22 -5.12
CA PRO A 48 -7.34 -18.33 -4.46
C PRO A 48 -7.33 -18.00 -2.96
N TRP A 49 -6.16 -18.03 -2.33
CA TRP A 49 -5.94 -17.71 -0.91
C TRP A 49 -5.83 -16.19 -0.64
N LEU A 50 -5.65 -15.37 -1.68
CA LEU A 50 -5.23 -13.96 -1.57
C LEU A 50 -6.17 -13.10 -0.72
N GLU A 51 -7.47 -13.38 -0.73
CA GLU A 51 -8.45 -12.63 0.05
C GLU A 51 -8.52 -13.05 1.53
N SER A 52 -8.27 -14.34 1.82
CA SER A 52 -8.42 -14.91 3.16
C SER A 52 -7.13 -14.94 3.97
N GLU A 53 -5.97 -14.81 3.31
CA GLU A 53 -4.67 -14.90 3.96
C GLU A 53 -4.32 -13.59 4.68
N GLU A 54 -4.06 -13.68 5.98
CA GLU A 54 -3.65 -12.51 6.78
C GLU A 54 -2.28 -12.01 6.32
N GLY A 55 -2.11 -10.70 6.24
CA GLY A 55 -0.88 -10.08 5.75
C GLY A 55 -0.70 -10.18 4.23
N ALA A 56 -1.71 -10.66 3.50
CA ALA A 56 -1.74 -10.62 2.04
C ALA A 56 -2.54 -9.41 1.52
N GLY A 57 -2.09 -8.84 0.41
CA GLY A 57 -2.81 -7.75 -0.24
C GLY A 57 -2.27 -7.39 -1.62
N VAL A 58 -3.09 -6.71 -2.40
CA VAL A 58 -2.74 -6.24 -3.75
C VAL A 58 -2.56 -4.73 -3.71
N HIS A 59 -1.38 -4.23 -4.04
CA HIS A 59 -1.22 -2.79 -4.25
C HIS A 59 -1.78 -2.40 -5.62
N PRO A 60 -2.79 -1.51 -5.71
CA PRO A 60 -3.31 -1.07 -6.98
C PRO A 60 -2.23 -0.32 -7.77
N ILE A 61 -2.31 -0.41 -9.09
CA ILE A 61 -1.25 0.11 -9.97
C ILE A 61 -1.45 1.60 -10.16
N HIS A 62 -0.63 2.38 -9.46
CA HIS A 62 -0.65 3.84 -9.58
C HIS A 62 0.47 4.36 -10.47
N VAL A 63 0.19 5.47 -11.13
CA VAL A 63 1.15 6.32 -11.85
C VAL A 63 1.18 7.68 -11.15
N ALA A 64 2.00 8.62 -11.65
CA ALA A 64 1.98 9.99 -11.13
C ALA A 64 0.55 10.56 -11.13
N ASP A 65 0.27 11.51 -10.24
CA ASP A 65 -1.00 12.25 -10.25
C ASP A 65 -0.93 13.44 -11.24
N SER A 66 0.24 14.06 -11.37
CA SER A 66 0.54 15.05 -12.42
C SER A 66 2.06 15.18 -12.63
N GLY A 67 2.46 15.76 -13.76
CA GLY A 67 3.87 16.09 -14.03
C GLY A 67 4.17 16.28 -15.52
N ASN A 68 5.08 17.20 -15.85
CA ASN A 68 5.52 17.49 -17.23
C ASN A 68 4.35 17.73 -18.22
N GLY A 69 3.32 18.45 -17.79
CA GLY A 69 2.13 18.73 -18.62
C GLY A 69 1.13 17.57 -18.71
N TRP A 70 1.40 16.43 -18.09
CA TRP A 70 0.44 15.33 -17.96
C TRP A 70 -0.36 15.47 -16.66
N MET A 71 -1.67 15.24 -16.76
CA MET A 71 -2.60 15.19 -15.63
C MET A 71 -3.28 13.83 -15.63
N ARG A 72 -3.39 13.24 -14.44
CA ARG A 72 -4.07 11.96 -14.28
C ARG A 72 -5.56 12.12 -14.62
N PRO A 73 -6.13 11.22 -15.43
CA PRO A 73 -7.58 11.17 -15.63
C PRO A 73 -8.30 10.82 -14.32
N ASP A 74 -9.48 11.41 -14.11
CA ASP A 74 -10.24 11.24 -12.87
C ASP A 74 -11.40 10.26 -13.01
N ARG A 75 -11.95 10.03 -14.21
CA ARG A 75 -13.13 9.17 -14.35
C ARG A 75 -12.72 7.70 -14.19
N PRO A 76 -13.53 6.86 -13.51
CA PRO A 76 -13.19 5.46 -13.25
C PRO A 76 -12.78 4.65 -14.48
N ASP A 77 -13.47 4.86 -15.61
CA ASP A 77 -13.25 4.14 -16.85
C ASP A 77 -12.18 4.76 -17.76
N ASP A 78 -11.65 5.94 -17.41
CA ASP A 78 -10.55 6.54 -18.17
C ASP A 78 -9.28 5.67 -18.06
N LEU A 79 -8.38 5.81 -19.03
CA LEU A 79 -7.20 4.96 -19.12
C LEU A 79 -5.96 5.59 -18.50
N LEU A 80 -5.38 4.91 -17.53
CA LEU A 80 -4.05 5.14 -16.99
C LEU A 80 -3.00 4.48 -17.88
N TYR A 81 -2.20 5.28 -18.57
CA TYR A 81 -1.08 4.76 -19.35
C TYR A 81 0.11 4.45 -18.46
N LEU A 82 0.61 3.22 -18.56
CA LEU A 82 1.66 2.74 -17.67
C LEU A 82 3.04 2.90 -18.29
N SER A 83 4.02 3.22 -17.44
CA SER A 83 5.42 3.25 -17.84
C SER A 83 6.05 1.87 -17.71
N ARG A 84 7.19 1.63 -18.38
CA ARG A 84 7.98 0.39 -18.20
C ARG A 84 8.53 0.21 -16.78
N ARG A 85 8.54 1.27 -15.96
CA ARG A 85 8.99 1.23 -14.56
C ARG A 85 7.89 0.80 -13.60
N THR A 86 6.62 0.87 -14.03
CA THR A 86 5.47 0.46 -13.24
C THR A 86 5.57 -1.03 -12.91
N LYS A 87 5.14 -1.42 -11.71
CA LYS A 87 5.17 -2.80 -11.21
C LYS A 87 3.79 -3.19 -10.71
N LEU A 88 3.45 -4.45 -10.84
CA LEU A 88 2.43 -5.07 -9.99
C LEU A 88 3.10 -5.44 -8.67
N MET A 89 2.54 -5.01 -7.55
CA MET A 89 3.08 -5.35 -6.23
C MET A 89 2.04 -6.10 -5.40
N LEU A 90 2.46 -7.23 -4.83
CA LEU A 90 1.68 -7.99 -3.86
C LEU A 90 2.41 -7.97 -2.52
N ARG A 91 1.70 -7.64 -1.45
CA ARG A 91 2.17 -7.92 -0.10
C ARG A 91 1.76 -9.33 0.25
N VAL A 92 2.70 -10.17 0.71
CA VAL A 92 2.42 -11.58 1.01
C VAL A 92 3.22 -12.06 2.22
N PRO A 93 2.68 -12.97 3.04
CA PRO A 93 3.45 -13.71 4.01
C PRO A 93 4.55 -14.53 3.33
N GLN A 94 5.68 -14.72 4.02
CA GLN A 94 6.84 -15.44 3.49
C GLN A 94 6.48 -16.84 2.99
N GLY A 95 5.59 -17.55 3.70
CA GLY A 95 5.11 -18.88 3.33
C GLY A 95 4.33 -18.92 2.00
N ARG A 96 3.85 -17.78 1.49
CA ARG A 96 3.12 -17.66 0.22
C ARG A 96 3.97 -17.17 -0.94
N VAL A 97 5.23 -16.81 -0.72
CA VAL A 97 6.11 -16.23 -1.75
C VAL A 97 6.20 -17.13 -2.98
N THR A 98 6.59 -18.39 -2.81
CA THR A 98 6.73 -19.34 -3.93
C THR A 98 5.45 -19.54 -4.72
N GLU A 99 4.30 -19.50 -4.03
CA GLU A 99 3.00 -19.63 -4.65
C GLU A 99 2.59 -18.37 -5.43
N ALA A 100 2.85 -17.18 -4.88
CA ALA A 100 2.64 -15.91 -5.57
C ALA A 100 3.60 -15.71 -6.76
N GLU A 101 4.83 -16.21 -6.70
CA GLU A 101 5.81 -16.13 -7.79
C GLU A 101 5.35 -16.87 -9.07
N ARG A 102 4.41 -17.82 -8.96
CA ARG A 102 3.77 -18.51 -10.10
C ARG A 102 2.99 -17.57 -11.03
N LEU A 103 2.73 -16.34 -10.60
CA LEU A 103 2.22 -15.29 -11.48
C LEU A 103 3.21 -14.91 -12.60
N SER A 104 4.51 -15.13 -12.40
CA SER A 104 5.51 -14.84 -13.43
C SER A 104 5.23 -15.65 -14.70
N GLY A 105 5.10 -14.97 -15.84
CA GLY A 105 4.76 -15.57 -17.13
C GLY A 105 3.25 -15.63 -17.40
N GLN A 106 2.40 -15.30 -16.44
CA GLN A 106 0.95 -15.24 -16.64
C GLN A 106 0.54 -13.98 -17.41
N VAL A 107 -0.61 -14.06 -18.08
CA VAL A 107 -1.25 -12.92 -18.73
C VAL A 107 -2.63 -12.74 -18.13
N LEU A 108 -2.85 -11.57 -17.56
CA LEU A 108 -4.10 -11.16 -16.94
C LEU A 108 -4.91 -10.30 -17.91
N ASP A 109 -6.22 -10.46 -17.89
CA ASP A 109 -7.15 -9.48 -18.45
C ASP A 109 -7.70 -8.62 -17.31
N VAL A 110 -7.31 -7.36 -17.27
CA VAL A 110 -7.70 -6.40 -16.24
C VAL A 110 -8.59 -5.33 -16.88
N GLY A 111 -9.90 -5.53 -16.81
CA GLY A 111 -10.88 -4.59 -17.35
C GLY A 111 -10.73 -4.42 -18.86
N GLY A 112 -10.56 -5.52 -19.60
CA GLY A 112 -10.36 -5.54 -21.05
C GLY A 112 -8.92 -5.22 -21.49
N ASN A 113 -8.00 -5.05 -20.54
CA ASN A 113 -6.61 -4.69 -20.83
C ASN A 113 -5.67 -5.85 -20.51
N ARG A 114 -4.88 -6.23 -21.51
CA ARG A 114 -3.87 -7.28 -21.38
C ARG A 114 -2.69 -6.80 -20.52
N LEU A 115 -2.45 -7.47 -19.41
CA LEU A 115 -1.31 -7.27 -18.51
C LEU A 115 -0.49 -8.56 -18.44
N ALA A 116 0.69 -8.56 -19.06
CA ALA A 116 1.64 -9.67 -18.91
C ALA A 116 2.48 -9.45 -17.65
N VAL A 117 2.51 -10.46 -16.77
CA VAL A 117 3.29 -10.47 -15.55
C VAL A 117 4.63 -11.12 -15.83
N GLU A 118 5.71 -10.43 -15.51
CA GLU A 118 7.09 -10.88 -15.72
C GLU A 118 7.75 -11.20 -14.37
N LYS A 119 9.07 -11.33 -14.35
CA LYS A 119 9.84 -11.72 -13.16
C LYS A 119 9.54 -10.84 -11.94
N ALA A 120 9.39 -11.48 -10.79
CA ALA A 120 9.28 -10.85 -9.48
C ALA A 120 10.66 -10.51 -8.87
N ALA A 121 10.68 -9.50 -8.02
CA ALA A 121 11.73 -9.29 -7.04
C ALA A 121 11.10 -9.19 -5.64
N VAL A 122 11.63 -9.97 -4.70
CA VAL A 122 11.27 -9.87 -3.28
C VAL A 122 11.85 -8.57 -2.72
N ARG A 123 11.02 -7.81 -2.00
CA ARG A 123 11.41 -6.59 -1.31
C ARG A 123 11.06 -6.70 0.17
N PRO A 124 12.02 -6.47 1.08
CA PRO A 124 11.69 -6.33 2.49
C PRO A 124 10.81 -5.09 2.70
N LEU A 125 10.00 -5.13 3.75
CA LEU A 125 9.22 -3.97 4.19
C LEU A 125 10.14 -2.84 4.63
N SER A 126 9.59 -1.63 4.72
CA SER A 126 10.37 -0.45 5.06
C SER A 126 10.38 -0.17 6.55
N THR A 127 11.46 0.44 7.04
CA THR A 127 11.52 1.05 8.38
C THR A 127 11.21 2.55 8.37
N HIS A 128 10.70 3.07 7.24
CA HIS A 128 10.46 4.50 7.07
C HIS A 128 9.48 5.04 8.13
N PRO A 129 9.75 6.19 8.77
CA PRO A 129 8.94 6.70 9.87
C PRO A 129 7.58 7.26 9.42
N ALA A 130 7.45 7.59 8.13
CA ALA A 130 6.20 8.03 7.52
C ALA A 130 5.66 6.98 6.55
N LEU A 131 4.40 6.60 6.75
CA LEU A 131 3.66 5.65 5.94
C LEU A 131 2.34 6.25 5.46
N PHE A 132 1.87 5.78 4.31
CA PHE A 132 0.64 6.24 3.69
C PHE A 132 -0.19 5.05 3.20
N SER A 133 -1.48 5.06 3.51
CA SER A 133 -2.47 4.21 2.86
C SER A 133 -3.37 5.07 1.99
N ARG A 134 -3.52 4.69 0.72
CA ARG A 134 -4.34 5.45 -0.24
C ARG A 134 -5.83 5.22 -0.02
N TYR A 135 -6.20 4.05 0.48
CA TYR A 135 -7.58 3.62 0.60
C TYR A 135 -7.81 2.95 1.95
N LEU A 136 -8.62 3.56 2.80
CA LEU A 136 -9.19 2.91 3.98
C LEU A 136 -10.70 2.99 3.85
N VAL A 137 -11.34 1.84 3.82
CA VAL A 137 -12.81 1.76 3.71
C VAL A 137 -13.42 2.40 4.94
N THR A 138 -14.30 3.37 4.70
CA THR A 138 -15.03 4.10 5.73
C THR A 138 -16.51 4.12 5.38
N ASP A 139 -17.35 4.36 6.38
CA ASP A 139 -18.71 4.83 6.13
C ASP A 139 -18.65 6.27 5.61
N ASP A 140 -19.50 6.60 4.63
CA ASP A 140 -19.57 7.93 4.02
C ASP A 140 -20.13 8.96 5.02
N ALA A 141 -20.98 8.50 5.94
CA ALA A 141 -21.57 9.34 6.98
C ALA A 141 -20.60 9.66 8.14
N LEU A 142 -19.46 8.96 8.22
CA LEU A 142 -18.49 9.15 9.29
C LEU A 142 -17.73 10.45 9.08
N ASP A 143 -17.68 11.36 10.06
CA ASP A 143 -16.86 12.56 9.92
C ASP A 143 -15.35 12.24 10.02
N GLU A 144 -14.51 13.25 9.79
CA GLU A 144 -13.06 13.08 9.81
C GLU A 144 -12.52 12.73 11.20
N ALA A 145 -13.10 13.32 12.26
CA ALA A 145 -12.63 13.13 13.63
C ALA A 145 -12.92 11.70 14.10
N ASP A 146 -14.13 11.20 13.83
CA ASP A 146 -14.55 9.84 14.12
C ASP A 146 -13.73 8.81 13.33
N PHE A 147 -13.43 9.11 12.06
CA PHE A 147 -12.53 8.28 11.25
C PHE A 147 -11.15 8.16 11.89
N LEU A 148 -10.54 9.29 12.25
CA LEU A 148 -9.21 9.31 12.88
C LEU A 148 -9.21 8.60 14.23
N SER A 149 -10.26 8.78 15.05
CA SER A 149 -10.44 8.09 16.32
C SER A 149 -10.51 6.57 16.14
N ALA A 150 -11.29 6.09 15.17
CA ALA A 150 -11.40 4.67 14.85
C ALA A 150 -10.06 4.07 14.35
N MET A 151 -9.33 4.81 13.50
CA MET A 151 -8.01 4.38 13.02
C MET A 151 -6.98 4.35 14.16
N HIS A 152 -7.00 5.35 15.04
CA HIS A 152 -6.13 5.40 16.21
C HIS A 152 -6.38 4.24 17.16
N ALA A 153 -7.65 3.85 17.37
CA ALA A 153 -7.99 2.68 18.19
C ALA A 153 -7.43 1.38 17.60
N GLN A 154 -7.54 1.16 16.28
CA GLN A 154 -6.97 -0.02 15.62
C GLN A 154 -5.44 -0.06 15.70
N LEU A 155 -4.77 1.07 15.46
CA LEU A 155 -3.31 1.21 15.61
C LEU A 155 -2.89 0.89 17.04
N THR A 156 -3.62 1.42 18.01
CA THR A 156 -3.36 1.20 19.44
C THR A 156 -3.46 -0.28 19.80
N ALA A 157 -4.48 -0.98 19.30
CA ALA A 157 -4.71 -2.40 19.54
C ALA A 157 -3.58 -3.30 19.00
N MET A 158 -2.91 -2.89 17.91
CA MET A 158 -1.72 -3.58 17.39
C MET A 158 -0.40 -3.09 17.98
N GLY A 159 -0.45 -2.21 18.99
CA GLY A 159 0.74 -1.69 19.66
C GLY A 159 1.54 -0.70 18.79
N VAL A 160 0.86 0.01 17.89
CA VAL A 160 1.41 1.17 17.16
C VAL A 160 0.85 2.45 17.81
N ARG A 161 1.73 3.41 18.13
CA ARG A 161 1.38 4.68 18.77
C ARG A 161 1.81 5.83 17.88
N PRO A 162 1.02 6.19 16.86
CA PRO A 162 1.39 7.26 15.94
C PRO A 162 1.43 8.60 16.68
N LYS A 163 2.42 9.45 16.41
CA LYS A 163 2.42 10.83 16.95
C LYS A 163 1.63 11.78 16.07
N LYS A 164 1.57 11.50 14.78
CA LYS A 164 0.88 12.30 13.78
C LYS A 164 0.07 11.39 12.86
N MET A 165 -1.19 11.76 12.68
CA MET A 165 -2.11 11.15 11.72
C MET A 165 -2.77 12.27 10.92
N VAL A 166 -2.79 12.13 9.60
CA VAL A 166 -3.44 13.09 8.70
C VAL A 166 -4.44 12.34 7.84
N CYS A 167 -5.72 12.64 8.03
CA CYS A 167 -6.75 12.18 7.10
C CYS A 167 -6.61 12.98 5.81
N GLY A 168 -6.63 12.27 4.69
CA GLY A 168 -6.51 12.88 3.37
C GLY A 168 -7.78 12.74 2.55
N ILE A 169 -7.58 12.66 1.24
CA ILE A 169 -8.62 12.74 0.23
C ILE A 169 -9.58 11.55 0.31
N ALA A 170 -10.88 11.85 0.23
CA ALA A 170 -11.93 10.85 0.04
C ALA A 170 -11.96 10.37 -1.43
N ARG A 171 -12.06 9.05 -1.62
CA ARG A 171 -12.14 8.41 -2.94
C ARG A 171 -13.17 7.30 -2.90
N THR A 172 -13.63 6.90 -4.08
CA THR A 172 -14.49 5.74 -4.25
C THR A 172 -13.74 4.60 -4.95
N LEU A 173 -14.20 3.37 -4.70
CA LEU A 173 -13.78 2.16 -5.40
C LEU A 173 -15.03 1.38 -5.78
N ALA A 174 -15.19 1.09 -7.06
CA ALA A 174 -16.32 0.35 -7.58
C ALA A 174 -16.12 -1.17 -7.44
N THR A 175 -17.13 -1.83 -6.88
CA THR A 175 -17.29 -3.29 -6.95
C THR A 175 -18.61 -3.58 -7.66
N PRO A 176 -18.85 -4.80 -8.16
CA PRO A 176 -20.11 -5.15 -8.83
C PRO A 176 -21.33 -4.92 -7.96
N ASP A 177 -21.19 -5.12 -6.63
CA ASP A 177 -22.31 -5.04 -5.70
C ASP A 177 -22.55 -3.62 -5.17
N LYS A 178 -21.47 -2.83 -5.01
CA LYS A 178 -21.55 -1.48 -4.44
C LYS A 178 -20.32 -0.63 -4.71
N THR A 179 -20.50 0.68 -4.53
CA THR A 179 -19.40 1.63 -4.40
C THR A 179 -18.90 1.65 -2.96
N LEU A 180 -17.59 1.47 -2.78
CA LEU A 180 -16.92 1.60 -1.49
C LEU A 180 -16.44 3.04 -1.33
N HIS A 181 -16.75 3.64 -0.18
CA HIS A 181 -16.20 4.93 0.22
C HIS A 181 -14.89 4.69 0.96
N THR A 182 -13.86 5.46 0.60
CA THR A 182 -12.52 5.32 1.15
C THR A 182 -11.92 6.67 1.49
N ARG A 183 -11.02 6.71 2.46
CA ARG A 183 -10.17 7.87 2.75
C ARG A 183 -8.72 7.45 2.76
N SER A 184 -7.84 8.33 2.32
CA SER A 184 -6.41 8.12 2.53
C SER A 184 -6.00 8.50 3.95
N LEU A 185 -4.99 7.84 4.49
CA LEU A 185 -4.42 8.16 5.80
C LEU A 185 -2.90 8.18 5.71
N MET A 186 -2.31 9.28 6.16
CA MET A 186 -0.88 9.37 6.41
C MET A 186 -0.60 9.24 7.91
N ILE A 187 0.46 8.51 8.25
CA ILE A 187 0.95 8.35 9.61
C ILE A 187 2.44 8.69 9.61
N ALA A 188 2.89 9.49 10.57
CA ALA A 188 4.30 9.89 10.69
C ALA A 188 4.83 9.68 12.11
N ASP A 189 6.16 9.81 12.23
CA ASP A 189 6.95 9.62 13.44
C ASP A 189 6.86 8.21 14.04
N LEU A 190 6.73 7.18 13.19
CA LEU A 190 6.75 5.78 13.59
C LEU A 190 8.17 5.33 13.94
N THR A 191 8.30 4.50 14.97
CA THR A 191 9.53 3.74 15.17
C THR A 191 9.71 2.69 14.06
N PRO A 192 10.93 2.21 13.78
CA PRO A 192 11.17 1.16 12.79
C PRO A 192 10.28 -0.09 13.00
N THR A 193 10.10 -0.52 14.25
CA THR A 193 9.27 -1.68 14.59
C THR A 193 7.79 -1.43 14.33
N GLU A 194 7.28 -0.23 14.66
CA GLU A 194 5.89 0.13 14.38
C GLU A 194 5.63 0.27 12.88
N SER A 195 6.57 0.84 12.13
CA SER A 195 6.49 0.99 10.68
C SER A 195 6.37 -0.37 9.99
N VAL A 196 7.23 -1.32 10.35
CA VAL A 196 7.15 -2.68 9.80
C VAL A 196 5.86 -3.36 10.23
N ARG A 197 5.48 -3.31 11.51
CA ARG A 197 4.25 -3.94 12.00
C ARG A 197 2.99 -3.43 11.31
N LEU A 198 2.89 -2.12 11.10
CA LEU A 198 1.78 -1.51 10.38
C LEU A 198 1.75 -1.96 8.91
N GLN A 199 2.90 -2.07 8.25
CA GLN A 199 2.95 -2.61 6.89
C GLN A 199 2.53 -4.09 6.85
N GLN A 200 2.99 -4.92 7.80
CA GLN A 200 2.65 -6.34 7.86
C GLN A 200 1.14 -6.58 8.03
N ARG A 201 0.49 -5.81 8.92
CA ARG A 201 -0.92 -6.04 9.29
C ARG A 201 -1.91 -5.21 8.49
N GLY A 202 -1.50 -4.03 8.01
CA GLY A 202 -2.42 -3.03 7.45
C GLY A 202 -3.44 -2.53 8.48
N LEU A 203 -4.47 -1.82 8.01
CA LEU A 203 -5.64 -1.44 8.81
C LEU A 203 -6.92 -1.80 8.08
N GLY A 204 -8.01 -2.01 8.81
CA GLY A 204 -9.31 -2.33 8.22
C GLY A 204 -9.30 -3.64 7.41
N ARG A 205 -10.01 -3.65 6.29
CA ARG A 205 -10.34 -4.86 5.48
C ARG A 205 -10.12 -4.61 3.99
N LEU A 206 -10.37 -5.64 3.19
CA LEU A 206 -10.31 -5.60 1.71
C LEU A 206 -8.90 -5.30 1.17
N HIS A 207 -7.88 -5.89 1.81
CA HIS A 207 -6.48 -5.75 1.40
C HIS A 207 -6.22 -6.31 0.00
N HIS A 208 -7.02 -7.29 -0.44
CA HIS A 208 -7.01 -7.81 -1.82
C HIS A 208 -7.47 -6.79 -2.87
N LEU A 209 -8.17 -5.72 -2.46
CA LEU A 209 -8.50 -4.55 -3.32
C LEU A 209 -7.55 -3.37 -3.08
N GLY A 210 -6.52 -3.54 -2.25
CA GLY A 210 -5.56 -2.49 -1.92
C GLY A 210 -5.99 -1.53 -0.82
N CYS A 211 -7.11 -1.80 -0.16
CA CYS A 211 -7.50 -1.06 1.02
C CYS A 211 -6.62 -1.45 2.20
N GLY A 212 -6.34 -0.53 3.12
CA GLY A 212 -5.62 -0.84 4.35
C GLY A 212 -4.13 -1.06 4.23
N LEU A 213 -3.58 -1.10 3.01
CA LEU A 213 -2.16 -1.32 2.78
C LEU A 213 -1.38 -0.01 2.92
N PHE A 214 -0.28 -0.07 3.68
CA PHE A 214 0.61 1.07 3.89
C PHE A 214 1.89 0.93 3.06
N ILE A 215 2.31 2.05 2.47
CA ILE A 215 3.56 2.19 1.72
C ILE A 215 4.41 3.34 2.29
N PRO A 216 5.74 3.30 2.14
CA PRO A 216 6.61 4.42 2.51
C PRO A 216 6.21 5.69 1.78
N HIS A 217 6.07 6.79 2.52
CA HIS A 217 5.75 8.09 1.97
C HIS A 217 6.86 9.08 2.30
N LYS A 218 7.14 10.03 1.41
CA LYS A 218 8.09 11.12 1.72
C LYS A 218 7.54 11.87 2.93
N ASP A 219 8.38 12.00 3.95
CA ASP A 219 8.02 12.64 5.20
C ASP A 219 7.58 14.10 4.98
N ILE A 220 6.63 14.57 5.77
CA ILE A 220 6.28 16.00 5.86
C ILE A 220 7.27 16.59 6.87
N GLN A 221 8.52 16.77 6.45
CA GLN A 221 9.41 17.68 7.15
C GLN A 221 8.78 19.07 6.98
N GLU A 222 8.41 19.72 8.09
CA GLU A 222 8.06 21.14 8.08
C GLU A 222 9.17 21.89 7.33
N VAL A 223 8.79 22.65 6.30
CA VAL A 223 9.70 23.59 5.67
C VAL A 223 10.06 24.58 6.78
N ARG A 224 11.25 24.43 7.37
CA ARG A 224 11.79 25.42 8.29
C ARG A 224 11.70 26.77 7.57
N GLN A 225 10.89 27.68 8.09
CA GLN A 225 10.99 29.08 7.71
C GLN A 225 12.44 29.47 7.99
N VAL A 226 13.19 29.72 6.92
CA VAL A 226 14.43 30.47 7.01
C VAL A 226 13.98 31.86 7.43
N LEU A 227 14.03 32.12 8.74
CA LEU A 227 13.96 33.48 9.25
C LEU A 227 15.30 34.11 8.89
N ASP A 228 15.23 35.18 8.10
CA ASP A 228 16.35 36.04 7.71
C ASP A 228 17.14 36.57 8.92
#